data_AF-B3QU72-F1
#
_entry.id   AF-B3QU72-F1
#
_cell.length_a   1.000
_cell.length_b   1.000
_cell.length_c   1.000
_cell.angle_alpha   90.00
_cell.angle_beta   90.00
_cell.angle_gamma   90.00
#
_symmetry.space_group_name_H-M   'P 1'
#
loop_
_entity.id
_entity.type
_entity.pdbx_description
1 polymer ?
#
loop_
_entity_poly.entity_id
_entity_poly.type
_entity_poly.pdbx_seq_one_letter_code
_entity_poly.pdbx_strand_id
1 'polypeptide(L)'
;MVPNKNTYTKTGSAELTKILAEMNEKGSFAISVLTDLQGFPIAYATTEGYDPERQAAVVAMVQKTAIQVKNHLGMGQTDEVCLFDEEGCRLVSRTFRVKNYELILALQIPDKHQSYRSLMNHSIKSIQRVWKL
;
A
#
# COMPACT_ATOMS: atom_id res chain seq x y z
N MET A 1 -21.80 25.06 -12.41
CA MET A 1 -21.41 23.64 -12.44
C MET A 1 -19.91 23.61 -12.13
N VAL A 2 -19.54 23.18 -10.93
CA VAL A 2 -18.17 23.26 -10.37
C VAL A 2 -17.82 21.86 -9.87
N PRO A 3 -16.62 21.29 -10.15
CA PRO A 3 -16.40 19.86 -10.00
C PRO A 3 -16.36 19.42 -8.53
N ASN A 4 -16.90 18.22 -8.33
CA ASN A 4 -17.07 17.52 -7.07
C ASN A 4 -15.71 17.31 -6.37
N LYS A 5 -15.58 17.80 -5.13
CA LYS A 5 -14.35 17.65 -4.33
C LYS A 5 -14.38 16.28 -3.66
N ASN A 6 -13.64 15.31 -4.20
CA ASN A 6 -13.39 14.04 -3.51
C ASN A 6 -12.81 14.32 -2.12
N THR A 7 -13.58 13.99 -1.08
CA THR A 7 -13.20 14.15 0.32
C THR A 7 -12.37 12.95 0.77
N TYR A 8 -11.05 13.16 0.89
CA TYR A 8 -10.15 12.19 1.50
C TYR A 8 -10.20 12.31 3.03
N THR A 9 -10.67 11.26 3.71
CA THR A 9 -10.54 11.10 5.17
C THR A 9 -9.05 10.94 5.51
N LYS A 10 -8.52 11.78 6.42
CA LYS A 10 -7.07 11.85 6.72
C LYS A 10 -6.78 11.26 8.10
N THR A 11 -6.08 10.13 8.14
CA THR A 11 -5.37 9.67 9.34
C THR A 11 -3.92 9.40 8.92
N GLY A 12 -2.96 10.17 9.45
CA GLY A 12 -1.55 10.16 9.04
C GLY A 12 -0.95 11.55 8.78
N SER A 13 0.38 11.65 8.65
CA SER A 13 1.04 12.88 8.19
C SER A 13 0.48 13.29 6.82
N ALA A 14 0.05 14.54 6.67
CA ALA A 14 -0.53 15.05 5.43
C ALA A 14 0.41 14.85 4.21
N GLU A 15 1.72 14.80 4.43
CA GLU A 15 2.72 14.51 3.40
C GLU A 15 2.64 13.04 2.92
N LEU A 16 2.43 12.08 3.82
CA LEU A 16 2.32 10.66 3.48
C LEU A 16 1.04 10.38 2.69
N THR A 17 -0.10 10.90 3.15
CA THR A 17 -1.37 10.79 2.43
C THR A 17 -1.27 11.40 1.03
N LYS A 18 -0.56 12.53 0.88
CA LYS A 18 -0.34 13.15 -0.43
C LYS A 18 0.48 12.24 -1.36
N ILE A 19 1.55 11.62 -0.87
CA ILE A 19 2.35 10.68 -1.66
C ILE A 19 1.49 9.50 -2.15
N LEU A 20 0.65 8.95 -1.27
CA LEU A 20 -0.26 7.84 -1.61
C LEU A 20 -1.32 8.26 -2.63
N ALA A 21 -1.89 9.46 -2.49
CA ALA A 21 -2.87 10.00 -3.44
C ALA A 21 -2.25 10.23 -4.83
N GLU A 22 -1.05 10.82 -4.91
CA GLU A 22 -0.33 11.00 -6.18
C GLU A 22 0.03 9.66 -6.83
N MET A 23 0.36 8.65 -6.03
CA MET A 23 0.60 7.29 -6.52
C MET A 23 -0.66 6.69 -7.12
N ASN A 24 -1.79 6.80 -6.43
CA ASN A 24 -3.08 6.31 -6.90
C ASN A 24 -3.53 7.04 -8.16
N GLU A 25 -3.34 8.35 -8.24
CA GLU A 25 -3.70 9.14 -9.41
C GLU A 25 -2.89 8.71 -10.65
N LYS A 26 -1.55 8.64 -10.51
CA LYS A 26 -0.66 8.22 -11.62
C LYS A 26 -0.86 6.78 -12.03
N GLY A 27 -1.20 5.92 -11.07
CA GLY A 27 -1.41 4.50 -11.27
C GLY A 27 -2.86 4.10 -11.47
N SER A 28 -3.80 5.04 -11.48
CA SER A 28 -5.25 4.76 -11.43
C SER A 28 -5.65 3.67 -10.43
N PHE A 29 -5.00 3.64 -9.25
CA PHE A 29 -5.25 2.65 -8.21
C PHE A 29 -6.45 3.07 -7.36
N ALA A 30 -7.30 2.11 -7.02
CA ALA A 30 -8.49 2.38 -6.20
C ALA A 30 -8.12 2.71 -4.75
N ILE A 31 -7.13 2.00 -4.20
CA ILE A 31 -6.68 2.18 -2.82
C ILE A 31 -5.19 1.90 -2.67
N SER A 32 -4.54 2.69 -1.80
CA SER A 32 -3.24 2.38 -1.25
C SER A 32 -3.19 2.67 0.25
N VAL A 33 -2.45 1.83 0.96
CA VAL A 33 -2.34 1.89 2.42
C VAL A 33 -0.89 1.71 2.82
N LEU A 34 -0.43 2.56 3.73
CA LEU A 34 0.82 2.44 4.44
C LEU A 34 0.52 1.99 5.87
N THR A 35 1.07 0.86 6.30
CA THR A 35 0.87 0.30 7.64
C THR A 35 2.20 0.03 8.33
N ASP A 36 2.16 -0.19 9.64
CA ASP A 36 3.21 -0.92 10.34
C ASP A 36 3.15 -2.43 10.04
N LEU A 37 4.06 -3.22 10.61
CA LEU A 37 4.06 -4.68 10.47
C LEU A 37 2.85 -5.40 11.08
N GLN A 38 2.13 -4.74 12.00
CA GLN A 38 0.97 -5.32 12.66
C GLN A 38 -0.32 -5.07 11.86
N GLY A 39 -0.26 -4.20 10.84
CA GLY A 39 -1.41 -3.84 10.02
C GLY A 39 -2.11 -2.57 10.43
N PHE A 40 -1.58 -1.83 11.40
CA PHE A 40 -2.20 -0.58 11.81
C PHE A 40 -1.95 0.49 10.74
N PRO A 41 -3.01 1.11 10.19
CA PRO A 41 -2.87 2.11 9.15
C PRO A 41 -2.17 3.36 9.68
N ILE A 42 -1.07 3.74 9.02
CA ILE A 42 -0.32 4.98 9.25
C ILE A 42 -0.82 6.08 8.32
N ALA A 43 -1.12 5.71 7.07
CA ALA A 43 -1.72 6.59 6.07
C ALA A 43 -2.43 5.75 5.00
N TYR A 44 -3.45 6.31 4.37
CA TYR A 44 -4.10 5.71 3.21
C TYR A 44 -4.55 6.78 2.22
N ALA A 45 -4.76 6.37 0.97
CA ALA A 45 -5.46 7.13 -0.04
C ALA A 45 -6.41 6.19 -0.79
N THR A 46 -7.64 6.63 -1.02
CA THR A 46 -8.67 5.78 -1.62
C THR A 46 -9.68 6.58 -2.44
N THR A 47 -10.25 5.95 -3.45
CA THR A 47 -11.47 6.41 -4.11
C THR A 47 -12.69 6.10 -3.22
N GLU A 48 -13.81 6.81 -3.45
CA GLU A 48 -15.06 6.59 -2.70
C GLU A 48 -15.52 5.12 -2.76
N GLY A 49 -16.11 4.62 -1.67
CA GLY A 49 -16.67 3.26 -1.58
C GLY A 49 -15.72 2.18 -1.04
N TYR A 50 -14.47 2.52 -0.69
CA TYR A 50 -13.50 1.59 -0.12
C TYR A 50 -13.23 1.89 1.35
N ASP A 51 -13.10 0.83 2.15
CA ASP A 51 -12.78 0.89 3.59
C ASP A 51 -11.27 0.66 3.80
N PRO A 52 -10.51 1.70 4.18
CA PRO A 52 -9.07 1.61 4.37
C PRO A 52 -8.66 0.78 5.59
N GLU A 53 -9.47 0.73 6.65
CA GLU A 53 -9.15 -0.06 7.85
C GLU A 53 -9.29 -1.54 7.55
N ARG A 54 -10.36 -1.92 6.84
CA ARG A 54 -10.54 -3.29 6.34
C ARG A 54 -9.38 -3.71 5.45
N GLN A 55 -8.94 -2.85 4.52
CA GLN A 55 -7.81 -3.16 3.64
C GLN A 55 -6.49 -3.29 4.41
N ALA A 56 -6.23 -2.41 5.39
CA ALA A 56 -5.06 -2.51 6.25
C ALA A 56 -4.98 -3.84 7.00
N ALA A 57 -6.12 -4.28 7.58
CA ALA A 57 -6.22 -5.56 8.27
C ALA A 57 -5.96 -6.76 7.34
N VAL A 58 -6.52 -6.73 6.13
CA VAL A 58 -6.29 -7.78 5.11
C VAL A 58 -4.81 -7.82 4.72
N VAL A 59 -4.18 -6.67 4.44
CA VAL A 59 -2.76 -6.57 4.08
C VAL A 59 -1.86 -7.18 5.16
N ALA A 60 -2.16 -6.90 6.43
CA ALA A 60 -1.42 -7.45 7.56
C ALA A 60 -1.53 -8.97 7.65
N MET A 61 -2.73 -9.50 7.44
CA MET A 61 -2.98 -10.94 7.41
C MET A 61 -2.20 -11.61 6.28
N VAL A 62 -2.22 -11.01 5.08
CA VAL A 62 -1.48 -11.49 3.92
C VAL A 62 0.02 -11.49 4.19
N GLN A 63 0.55 -10.41 4.78
CA GLN A 63 1.97 -10.34 5.08
C GLN A 63 2.40 -11.31 6.19
N LYS A 64 1.60 -11.46 7.25
CA LYS A 64 1.85 -12.46 8.29
C LYS A 64 1.90 -13.87 7.70
N THR A 65 0.98 -14.19 6.79
CA THR A 65 0.94 -15.47 6.08
C THR A 65 2.19 -15.63 5.20
N ALA A 66 2.57 -14.61 4.44
CA ALA A 66 3.76 -14.65 3.59
C ALA A 66 5.05 -14.85 4.41
N ILE A 67 5.19 -14.19 5.56
CA ILE A 67 6.32 -14.39 6.48
C ILE A 67 6.37 -15.84 6.97
N GLN A 68 5.22 -16.44 7.33
CA GLN A 68 5.15 -17.83 7.74
C GLN A 68 5.54 -18.78 6.61
N VAL A 69 5.01 -18.56 5.39
CA VAL A 69 5.35 -19.36 4.20
C VAL A 69 6.85 -19.30 3.92
N LYS A 70 7.43 -18.09 3.92
CA LYS A 70 8.87 -17.89 3.75
C LYS A 70 9.69 -18.72 4.74
N ASN A 71 9.33 -18.66 6.02
CA ASN A 71 10.05 -19.38 7.08
C ASN A 71 9.97 -20.90 6.89
N HIS A 72 8.83 -21.43 6.43
CA HIS A 72 8.66 -22.88 6.18
C HIS A 72 9.35 -23.34 4.90
N LEU A 73 9.41 -22.49 3.87
CA LEU A 73 10.01 -22.83 2.59
C LEU A 73 11.52 -22.53 2.51
N GLY A 74 12.13 -21.98 3.58
CA GLY A 74 13.54 -21.59 3.57
C GLY A 74 13.86 -20.47 2.58
N MET A 75 12.86 -19.65 2.24
CA MET A 75 13.03 -18.55 1.29
C MET A 75 13.81 -17.39 1.95
N GLY A 76 14.63 -16.69 1.15
CA GLY A 76 15.31 -15.46 1.58
C GLY A 76 14.33 -14.31 1.87
N GLN A 77 14.83 -13.09 2.08
CA GLN A 77 13.95 -11.92 2.23
C GLN A 77 13.03 -11.78 1.01
N THR A 78 11.74 -12.00 1.21
CA THR A 78 10.69 -11.69 0.23
C THR A 78 10.25 -10.26 0.44
N ASP A 79 10.59 -9.40 -0.50
CA ASP A 79 10.23 -7.99 -0.43
C ASP A 79 8.75 -7.75 -0.75
N GLU A 80 8.16 -8.57 -1.63
CA GLU A 80 6.85 -8.33 -2.26
C GLU A 80 5.97 -9.58 -2.25
N VAL A 81 4.69 -9.39 -1.96
CA VAL A 81 3.63 -10.42 -2.02
C VAL A 81 2.52 -9.90 -2.93
N CYS A 82 2.04 -10.76 -3.83
CA CYS A 82 0.97 -10.43 -4.76
C CYS A 82 -0.10 -11.52 -4.72
N LEU A 83 -1.34 -11.13 -4.47
CA LEU A 83 -2.52 -11.98 -4.61
C LEU A 83 -3.31 -11.51 -5.82
N PHE A 84 -3.88 -12.46 -6.56
CA PHE A 84 -4.65 -12.21 -7.77
C PHE A 84 -6.00 -12.89 -7.62
N ASP A 85 -7.07 -12.25 -8.08
CA ASP A 85 -8.35 -12.94 -8.30
C ASP A 85 -8.50 -13.38 -9.76
N GLU A 86 -9.63 -14.04 -10.05
CA GLU A 86 -9.95 -14.55 -11.39
C GLU A 86 -10.22 -13.41 -12.40
N GLU A 87 -10.62 -12.23 -11.91
CA GLU A 87 -10.88 -11.04 -12.74
C GLU A 87 -9.58 -10.29 -13.10
N GLY A 88 -8.47 -10.64 -12.45
CA GLY A 88 -7.16 -10.06 -12.70
C GLY A 88 -6.82 -8.86 -11.81
N CYS A 89 -7.67 -8.57 -10.82
CA CYS A 89 -7.36 -7.62 -9.76
C CYS A 89 -6.22 -8.15 -8.89
N ARG A 90 -5.36 -7.24 -8.42
CA ARG A 90 -4.16 -7.60 -7.66
C ARG A 90 -4.11 -6.85 -6.35
N LEU A 91 -3.92 -7.58 -5.26
CA LEU A 91 -3.44 -6.98 -4.02
C LEU A 91 -1.93 -7.18 -3.96
N VAL A 92 -1.19 -6.09 -4.08
CA VAL A 92 0.27 -6.09 -3.90
C VAL A 92 0.59 -5.49 -2.55
N SER A 93 1.50 -6.11 -1.83
CA SER A 93 2.09 -5.54 -0.61
C SER A 93 3.60 -5.72 -0.61
N ARG A 94 4.31 -4.68 -0.19
CA ARG A 94 5.77 -4.67 -0.11
C ARG A 94 6.22 -4.18 1.25
N THR A 95 7.08 -4.95 1.91
CA THR A 95 7.77 -4.52 3.13
C THR A 95 8.97 -3.65 2.78
N PHE A 96 9.19 -2.57 3.52
CA PHE A 96 10.37 -1.74 3.39
C PHE A 96 10.76 -1.12 4.72
N ARG A 97 12.02 -0.73 4.86
CA ARG A 97 12.55 -0.12 6.08
C ARG A 97 12.74 1.38 5.91
N VAL A 98 12.41 2.12 6.96
CA VAL A 98 12.68 3.54 7.14
C VAL A 98 13.26 3.75 8.53
N LYS A 99 14.55 4.11 8.62
CA LYS A 99 15.30 4.18 9.89
C LYS A 99 15.15 2.86 10.70
N ASN A 100 14.45 2.91 11.84
CA ASN A 100 14.20 1.78 12.73
C ASN A 100 12.80 1.17 12.58
N TYR A 101 12.01 1.65 11.61
CA TYR A 101 10.65 1.17 11.36
C TYR A 101 10.63 0.26 10.13
N GLU A 102 9.99 -0.90 10.28
CA GLU A 102 9.57 -1.73 9.16
C GLU A 102 8.10 -1.44 8.85
N LEU A 103 7.85 -1.11 7.59
CA LEU A 103 6.56 -0.64 7.11
C LEU A 103 6.10 -1.53 5.96
N ILE A 104 4.79 -1.55 5.74
CA ILE A 104 4.17 -2.21 4.59
C ILE A 104 3.49 -1.15 3.75
N LEU A 105 3.85 -1.08 2.46
CA LEU A 105 3.07 -0.36 1.47
C LEU A 105 2.23 -1.38 0.70
N ALA A 106 0.93 -1.17 0.61
CA ALA A 106 0.03 -2.01 -0.15
C ALA A 106 -0.84 -1.20 -1.10
N LEU A 107 -1.23 -1.84 -2.20
CA LEU A 107 -2.03 -1.25 -3.26
C LEU A 107 -2.92 -2.31 -3.92
N GLN A 108 -4.10 -1.88 -4.33
CA GLN A 108 -5.00 -2.68 -5.15
C GLN A 108 -4.94 -2.20 -6.60
N ILE A 109 -4.64 -3.12 -7.51
CA ILE A 109 -4.50 -2.87 -8.95
C ILE A 109 -5.70 -3.50 -9.64
N PRO A 110 -6.57 -2.72 -10.30
CA PRO A 110 -7.76 -3.26 -10.94
C PRO A 110 -7.46 -4.04 -12.24
N ASP A 111 -6.35 -3.75 -12.91
CA ASP A 111 -6.00 -4.35 -14.21
C ASP A 111 -4.66 -5.11 -14.17
N LYS A 112 -4.68 -6.35 -14.66
CA LYS A 112 -3.51 -7.23 -14.78
C LYS A 112 -2.37 -6.68 -15.67
N HIS A 113 -2.66 -5.76 -16.58
CA HIS A 113 -1.65 -5.18 -17.47
C HIS A 113 -1.00 -3.91 -16.90
N GLN A 114 -1.51 -3.40 -15.78
CA GLN A 114 -1.06 -2.14 -15.23
C GLN A 114 0.27 -2.28 -14.49
N SER A 115 1.26 -1.50 -14.92
CA SER A 115 2.57 -1.46 -14.28
C SER A 115 2.51 -0.63 -12.99
N TYR A 116 2.76 -1.26 -11.84
CA TYR A 116 2.76 -0.59 -10.53
C TYR A 116 4.16 -0.41 -9.94
N ARG A 117 5.11 -1.30 -10.28
CA ARG A 117 6.38 -1.44 -9.54
C ARG A 117 7.21 -0.16 -9.52
N SER A 118 7.26 0.58 -10.63
CA SER A 118 7.95 1.86 -10.69
C SER A 118 7.32 2.90 -9.76
N LEU A 119 5.99 3.03 -9.80
CA LEU A 119 5.24 3.96 -8.94
C LEU A 119 5.41 3.60 -7.46
N MET A 120 5.29 2.31 -7.11
CA MET A 120 5.50 1.83 -5.76
C MET A 120 6.92 2.14 -5.25
N ASN A 121 7.95 1.91 -6.08
CA ASN A 121 9.34 2.23 -5.75
C ASN A 121 9.56 3.73 -5.55
N HIS A 122 8.96 4.56 -6.41
CA HIS A 122 9.03 6.01 -6.28
C HIS A 122 8.36 6.49 -4.99
N SER A 123 7.19 5.95 -4.66
CA SER A 123 6.46 6.27 -3.42
C SER A 123 7.23 5.85 -2.19
N ILE A 124 7.82 4.66 -2.16
CA ILE A 124 8.69 4.20 -1.06
C ILE A 124 9.85 5.17 -0.85
N LYS A 125 10.54 5.57 -1.92
CA LYS A 125 11.64 6.55 -1.84
C LYS A 125 11.17 7.91 -1.34
N SER A 126 9.98 8.36 -1.74
CA SER A 126 9.40 9.61 -1.26
C SER A 126 9.01 9.54 0.21
N ILE A 127 8.42 8.44 0.66
CA ILE A 127 8.11 8.17 2.08
C ILE A 127 9.39 8.19 2.91
N GLN A 128 10.43 7.49 2.47
CA GLN A 128 11.76 7.49 3.10
C GLN A 128 12.34 8.90 3.26
N ARG A 129 12.15 9.78 2.27
CA ARG A 129 12.64 11.17 2.30
C ARG A 129 11.90 12.07 3.28
N VAL A 130 10.58 11.93 3.39
CA VAL A 130 9.76 12.79 4.26
C VAL A 130 9.67 12.28 5.70
N TRP A 131 10.19 11.09 5.98
CA TRP A 131 10.09 10.46 7.29
C TRP A 131 10.92 11.18 8.35
N LYS A 132 10.25 11.96 9.20
CA LYS A 132 10.86 12.77 10.25
C LYS A 132 10.86 12.15 11.65
N LEU A 133 10.17 11.02 11.85
CA LEU A 133 10.09 10.31 13.13
C LEU A 133 11.35 9.49 13.42
#